data_AF-A0ABD5PZW5-F1
#
_entry.id   AF-A0ABD5PZW5-F1
#
_cell.length_a   1.000
_cell.length_b   1.000
_cell.length_c   1.000
_cell.angle_alpha   90.00
_cell.angle_beta   90.00
_cell.angle_gamma   90.00
#
_symmetry.space_group_name_H-M   'P 1'
#
loop_
_entity.id
_entity.type
_entity.pdbx_description
1 polymer ?
#
loop_
_entity_poly.entity_id
_entity_poly.type
_entity_poly.pdbx_seq_one_letter_code
_entity_poly.pdbx_strand_id
1 'polypeptide(L)'
;MLIVLDDALLDDELLAYLTEAAERGVAINVGTVVDSVRERVADADFDASVFRTGLIEWFQEMSGTSRVGRLLMVDRGPVLVSALHDERLPGVPNETAAWSDGVNHGMATFTERVLTYELQENVEEVYSGEHFESASSESSDAE
;
A
#
# COMPACT_ATOMS: atom_id res chain seq x y z
N MET A 1 4.69 0.46 2.21
CA MET A 1 3.49 0.32 1.35
C MET A 1 2.53 1.44 1.68
N LEU A 2 2.10 2.17 0.66
CA LEU A 2 1.16 3.29 0.76
C LEU A 2 -0.07 2.97 -0.11
N ILE A 3 -1.27 3.14 0.44
CA ILE A 3 -2.51 3.13 -0.34
C ILE A 3 -3.06 4.55 -0.31
N VAL A 4 -3.37 5.12 -1.48
CA VAL A 4 -3.92 6.48 -1.60
C VAL A 4 -5.23 6.44 -2.37
N LEU A 5 -6.30 6.97 -1.76
CA LEU A 5 -7.67 6.91 -2.30
C LEU A 5 -8.20 8.25 -2.81
N ASP A 6 -7.43 9.32 -2.64
CA ASP A 6 -7.77 10.67 -3.05
C ASP A 6 -6.48 11.38 -3.48
N ASP A 7 -6.50 12.05 -4.63
CA ASP A 7 -5.28 12.60 -5.24
C ASP A 7 -4.73 13.82 -4.51
N ALA A 8 -5.58 14.52 -3.75
CA ALA A 8 -5.17 15.64 -2.92
C ALA A 8 -4.27 15.19 -1.74
N LEU A 9 -4.22 13.89 -1.43
CA LEU A 9 -3.39 13.31 -0.36
C LEU A 9 -1.99 12.88 -0.83
N LEU A 10 -1.72 12.92 -2.14
CA LEU A 10 -0.39 12.74 -2.71
C LEU A 10 0.14 14.10 -3.17
N ASP A 11 0.61 14.92 -2.22
CA ASP A 11 1.24 16.20 -2.53
C ASP A 11 2.73 16.05 -2.89
N ASP A 12 3.34 17.15 -3.33
CA ASP A 12 4.74 17.16 -3.75
C ASP A 12 5.69 16.89 -2.58
N GLU A 13 5.29 17.23 -1.35
CA GLU A 13 6.06 16.95 -0.15
C GLU A 13 6.10 15.44 0.15
N LEU A 14 4.96 14.75 0.04
CA LEU A 14 4.91 13.30 0.18
C LEU A 14 5.72 12.60 -0.91
N LEU A 15 5.67 13.07 -2.16
CA LEU A 15 6.50 12.55 -3.26
C LEU A 15 7.99 12.72 -2.97
N ALA A 16 8.40 13.87 -2.41
CA ALA A 16 9.78 14.08 -1.99
C ALA A 16 10.21 13.08 -0.90
N TYR A 17 9.39 12.85 0.13
CA TYR A 17 9.71 11.86 1.16
C TYR A 17 9.78 10.42 0.63
N LEU A 18 8.93 10.05 -0.34
CA LEU A 18 8.99 8.74 -1.00
C LEU A 18 10.28 8.60 -1.81
N THR A 19 10.68 9.66 -2.51
CA THR A 19 11.95 9.70 -3.28
C THR A 19 13.14 9.50 -2.35
N GLU A 20 13.23 10.27 -1.25
CA GLU A 20 14.30 10.12 -0.25
C GLU A 20 14.32 8.72 0.37
N ALA A 21 13.16 8.08 0.56
CA ALA A 21 13.09 6.72 1.06
C ALA A 21 13.62 5.71 0.04
N ALA A 22 13.27 5.87 -1.24
CA ALA A 22 13.79 5.04 -2.32
C ALA A 22 15.32 5.19 -2.48
N GLU A 23 15.86 6.41 -2.34
CA GLU A 23 17.32 6.65 -2.34
C GLU A 23 18.05 5.90 -1.21
N ARG A 24 17.38 5.64 -0.09
CA ARG A 24 17.89 4.80 1.01
C ARG A 24 17.72 3.30 0.77
N GLY A 25 17.18 2.90 -0.37
CA GLY A 25 16.91 1.50 -0.73
C GLY A 25 15.62 0.93 -0.16
N VAL A 26 14.66 1.78 0.27
CA VAL A 26 13.35 1.32 0.74
C VAL A 26 12.49 0.94 -0.46
N ALA A 27 11.92 -0.27 -0.44
CA ALA A 27 10.97 -0.71 -1.47
C ALA A 27 9.65 0.05 -1.36
N ILE A 28 9.30 0.83 -2.40
CA ILE A 28 8.07 1.61 -2.44
C ILE A 28 7.00 0.82 -3.20
N ASN A 29 5.85 0.65 -2.54
CA ASN A 29 4.68 -0.04 -3.10
C ASN A 29 3.49 0.89 -2.92
N VAL A 30 2.82 1.24 -4.02
CA VAL A 30 1.70 2.17 -4.04
C VAL A 30 0.44 1.49 -4.58
N GLY A 31 -0.56 1.33 -3.73
CA GLY A 31 -1.89 0.88 -4.12
C GLY A 31 -2.83 2.05 -4.37
N THR A 32 -3.51 2.08 -5.51
CA THR A 32 -4.54 3.10 -5.77
C THR A 32 -5.50 2.69 -6.89
N VAL A 33 -6.74 3.19 -6.83
CA VAL A 33 -7.69 3.17 -7.95
C VAL A 33 -7.79 4.51 -8.66
N VAL A 34 -7.10 5.54 -8.17
CA VAL A 34 -7.17 6.91 -8.68
C VAL A 34 -6.10 7.08 -9.76
N ASP A 35 -6.50 7.35 -11.00
CA ASP A 35 -5.56 7.41 -12.12
C ASP A 35 -4.57 8.58 -12.01
N SER A 36 -4.98 9.75 -11.49
CA SER A 36 -4.07 10.89 -11.26
C SER A 36 -2.98 10.57 -10.24
N VAL A 37 -3.26 9.75 -9.23
CA VAL A 37 -2.24 9.24 -8.29
C VAL A 37 -1.23 8.35 -9.02
N ARG A 38 -1.70 7.46 -9.90
CA ARG A 38 -0.82 6.57 -10.68
C ARG A 38 0.12 7.34 -11.60
N GLU A 39 -0.42 8.33 -12.30
CA GLU A 39 0.36 9.20 -13.21
C GLU A 39 1.44 9.95 -12.43
N ARG A 40 1.08 10.56 -11.29
CA ARG A 40 2.06 11.29 -10.46
C ARG A 40 3.17 10.40 -9.90
N VAL A 41 2.87 9.16 -9.52
CA VAL A 41 3.90 8.21 -9.07
C VAL A 41 4.77 7.75 -10.24
N ALA A 42 4.20 7.53 -11.43
CA ALA A 42 4.96 7.14 -12.61
C ALA A 42 5.89 8.26 -13.13
N ASP A 43 5.50 9.52 -12.94
CA ASP A 43 6.29 10.69 -13.30
C ASP A 43 7.36 11.06 -12.24
N ALA A 44 7.36 10.39 -11.08
CA ALA A 44 8.30 10.67 -10.00
C ALA A 44 9.65 9.99 -10.21
N ASP A 45 10.72 10.57 -9.67
CA ASP A 45 12.10 10.11 -9.83
C ASP A 45 12.46 8.98 -8.82
N PHE A 46 11.58 7.98 -8.68
CA PHE A 46 11.83 6.80 -7.86
C PHE A 46 11.15 5.55 -8.43
N ASP A 47 11.74 4.37 -8.17
CA ASP A 47 11.14 3.11 -8.56
C ASP A 47 10.06 2.68 -7.56
N ALA A 48 8.88 2.34 -8.07
CA ALA A 48 7.74 1.93 -7.26
C ALA A 48 6.86 0.89 -7.96
N SER A 49 6.47 -0.14 -7.21
CA SER A 49 5.43 -1.06 -7.64
C SER A 49 4.06 -0.41 -7.45
N VAL A 50 3.37 -0.11 -8.54
CA VAL A 50 2.03 0.49 -8.52
C VAL A 50 0.98 -0.56 -8.90
N PHE A 51 -0.04 -0.74 -8.07
CA PHE A 51 -1.11 -1.72 -8.31
C PHE A 51 -2.49 -1.16 -8.00
N ARG A 52 -3.51 -1.77 -8.61
CA ARG A 52 -4.92 -1.56 -8.26
C ARG A 52 -5.31 -2.66 -7.28
N THR A 53 -6.13 -2.33 -6.29
CA THR A 53 -6.57 -3.28 -5.26
C THR A 53 -8.09 -3.28 -5.14
N GLY A 54 -8.67 -4.48 -5.03
CA GLY A 54 -10.11 -4.68 -4.87
C GLY A 54 -10.63 -4.34 -3.47
N LEU A 55 -9.77 -4.30 -2.44
CA LEU A 55 -10.16 -3.84 -1.09
C LEU A 55 -10.59 -2.37 -1.10
N ILE A 56 -10.06 -1.57 -2.04
CA ILE A 56 -10.40 -0.16 -2.18
C ILE A 56 -11.83 0.05 -2.66
N GLU A 57 -12.33 -0.78 -3.58
CA GLU A 57 -13.70 -0.68 -4.08
C GLU A 57 -14.68 -0.83 -2.91
N TRP A 58 -14.44 -1.78 -2.01
CA TRP A 58 -15.22 -1.96 -0.79
C TRP A 58 -15.15 -0.77 0.18
N PHE A 59 -13.99 -0.12 0.33
CA PHE A 59 -13.85 1.07 1.18
C PHE A 59 -14.55 2.31 0.61
N GLN A 60 -14.55 2.48 -0.72
CA GLN A 60 -15.22 3.61 -1.36
C GLN A 60 -16.74 3.47 -1.38
N GLU A 61 -17.25 2.24 -1.43
CA GLU A 61 -18.69 1.96 -1.38
C GLU A 61 -19.32 2.21 0.00
N MET A 62 -18.51 2.36 1.06
CA MET A 62 -19.01 2.72 2.39
C MET A 62 -19.44 4.19 2.44
N SER A 63 -20.71 4.43 2.10
CA SER A 63 -21.35 5.74 2.19
C SER A 63 -21.35 6.28 3.63
N GLY A 64 -20.69 7.41 3.86
CA GLY A 64 -20.64 8.13 5.14
C GLY A 64 -19.97 9.51 4.99
N THR A 65 -20.03 10.35 6.01
CA THR A 65 -19.40 11.70 6.03
C THR A 65 -17.87 11.66 6.06
N SER A 66 -17.28 10.50 6.30
CA SER A 66 -15.83 10.30 6.33
C SER A 66 -15.47 9.10 5.45
N ARG A 67 -14.55 9.30 4.52
CA ARG A 67 -14.03 8.27 3.61
C ARG A 67 -12.61 7.91 4.01
N VAL A 68 -12.16 6.68 3.74
CA VAL A 68 -10.73 6.36 3.95
C VAL A 68 -9.90 7.21 3.00
N GLY A 69 -8.87 7.88 3.51
CA GLY A 69 -7.98 8.74 2.72
C GLY A 69 -6.76 7.96 2.22
N ARG A 70 -5.92 7.54 3.16
CA ARG A 70 -4.72 6.75 2.91
C ARG A 70 -4.43 5.76 4.03
N LEU A 71 -3.76 4.69 3.64
CA LEU A 71 -3.22 3.68 4.54
C LEU A 71 -1.72 3.61 4.31
N LEU A 72 -0.93 3.54 5.37
CA LEU A 72 0.53 3.40 5.28
C LEU A 72 0.98 2.29 6.21
N MET A 73 1.90 1.47 5.72
CA MET A 73 2.68 0.55 6.53
C MET A 73 4.15 0.67 6.15
N VAL A 74 5.00 0.83 7.15
CA VAL A 74 6.46 0.84 7.04
C VAL A 74 7.00 -0.41 7.74
N ASP A 75 7.99 -1.07 7.16
CA ASP A 75 8.71 -2.22 7.77
C ASP A 75 7.82 -3.27 8.46
N ARG A 76 6.64 -3.54 7.89
CA ARG A 76 5.64 -4.50 8.40
C ARG A 76 5.15 -4.19 9.83
N GLY A 77 5.24 -2.94 10.30
CA GLY A 77 5.01 -2.60 11.69
C GLY A 77 4.30 -1.26 11.91
N PRO A 78 5.03 -0.13 11.86
CA PRO A 78 4.40 1.18 11.93
C PRO A 78 3.28 1.31 10.89
N VAL A 79 2.10 1.73 11.34
CA VAL A 79 0.93 1.89 10.48
C VAL A 79 0.25 3.22 10.70
N LEU A 80 -0.38 3.73 9.65
CA LEU A 80 -1.27 4.89 9.68
C LEU A 80 -2.53 4.58 8.89
N VAL A 81 -3.67 4.99 9.44
CA VAL A 81 -4.97 4.96 8.78
C VAL A 81 -5.56 6.35 8.86
N SER A 82 -5.96 6.90 7.71
CA SER A 82 -6.59 8.21 7.66
C SER A 82 -8.03 8.17 7.16
N ALA A 83 -8.77 9.19 7.60
CA ALA A 83 -10.10 9.50 7.14
C ALA A 83 -10.10 10.91 6.55
N LEU A 84 -10.60 11.02 5.34
CA LEU A 84 -10.87 12.27 4.65
C LEU A 84 -12.32 12.68 4.89
N HIS A 85 -12.49 13.93 5.28
CA HIS A 85 -13.79 14.55 5.55
C HIS A 85 -14.11 15.58 4.47
N ASP A 86 -15.33 16.12 4.51
CA ASP A 86 -15.71 17.25 3.66
C ASP A 86 -14.70 18.41 3.81
N GLU A 87 -14.36 18.97 2.65
CA GLU A 87 -13.43 20.08 2.52
C GLU A 87 -13.93 21.28 3.35
N ARG A 88 -13.04 21.83 4.19
CA ARG A 88 -13.32 23.01 5.01
C ARG A 88 -12.71 24.28 4.45
N LEU A 89 -11.65 24.13 3.66
CA LEU A 89 -10.88 25.23 3.07
C LEU A 89 -10.51 24.84 1.62
N PRO A 90 -10.66 25.76 0.65
CA PRO A 90 -10.33 25.49 -0.75
C PRO A 90 -8.90 24.96 -0.94
N GLY A 91 -8.77 23.79 -1.55
CA GLY A 91 -7.51 23.13 -1.88
C GLY A 91 -6.78 22.53 -0.68
N VAL A 92 -7.41 22.42 0.49
CA VAL A 92 -6.79 21.83 1.69
C VAL A 92 -7.59 20.62 2.15
N PRO A 93 -7.02 19.39 2.04
CA PRO A 93 -7.66 18.18 2.55
C PRO A 93 -7.98 18.30 4.04
N ASN A 94 -9.24 18.02 4.39
CA ASN A 94 -9.65 17.90 5.79
C ASN A 94 -9.45 16.45 6.24
N GLU A 95 -8.23 16.12 6.64
CA GLU A 95 -7.81 14.75 6.99
C GLU A 95 -7.61 14.59 8.50
N THR A 96 -8.06 13.45 9.05
CA THR A 96 -7.66 12.98 10.38
C THR A 96 -6.98 11.63 10.25
N ALA A 97 -5.95 11.37 11.04
CA ALA A 97 -5.24 10.10 11.01
C ALA A 97 -4.99 9.54 12.41
N ALA A 98 -5.02 8.21 12.51
CA ALA A 98 -4.53 7.46 13.65
C ALA A 98 -3.31 6.65 13.21
N TRP A 99 -2.24 6.70 14.00
CA TRP A 99 -1.01 5.98 13.71
C TRP A 99 -0.47 5.26 14.94
N SER A 100 0.34 4.24 14.69
CA SER A 100 1.07 3.49 15.71
C SER A 100 2.47 3.17 15.20
N ASP A 101 3.46 3.21 16.09
CA ASP A 101 4.86 2.83 15.81
C ASP A 101 5.06 1.29 15.81
N GLY A 102 4.00 0.53 16.08
CA GLY A 102 4.07 -0.93 16.04
C GLY A 102 2.73 -1.62 16.18
N VAL A 103 2.79 -2.96 16.17
CA VAL A 103 1.62 -3.83 16.10
C VAL A 103 1.26 -4.35 17.51
N ASN A 104 0.83 -3.43 18.37
CA ASN A 104 0.61 -3.69 19.80
C ASN A 104 -0.86 -3.53 20.25
N HIS A 105 -1.77 -3.17 19.35
CA HIS A 105 -3.20 -3.05 19.64
C HIS A 105 -4.05 -3.39 18.40
N GLY A 106 -5.34 -3.66 18.62
CA GLY A 106 -6.25 -4.20 17.60
C GLY A 106 -6.27 -3.41 16.28
N MET A 107 -6.34 -2.08 16.32
CA MET A 107 -6.29 -1.26 15.10
C MET A 107 -4.98 -1.46 14.30
N ALA A 108 -3.83 -1.49 14.98
CA ALA A 108 -2.56 -1.66 14.30
C ALA A 108 -2.42 -3.08 13.72
N THR A 109 -2.81 -4.10 14.49
CA THR A 109 -2.85 -5.49 14.02
C THR A 109 -3.78 -5.70 12.84
N PHE A 110 -4.97 -5.08 12.87
CA PHE A 110 -5.90 -5.17 11.76
C PHE A 110 -5.32 -4.51 10.50
N THR A 111 -4.80 -3.29 10.63
CA THR A 111 -4.23 -2.53 9.51
C THR A 111 -3.04 -3.25 8.90
N GLU A 112 -2.11 -3.73 9.73
CA GLU A 112 -0.96 -4.52 9.28
C GLU A 112 -1.41 -5.74 8.47
N ARG A 113 -2.37 -6.54 8.98
CA ARG A 113 -2.85 -7.73 8.25
C ARG A 113 -3.49 -7.39 6.92
N VAL A 114 -4.33 -6.35 6.87
CA VAL A 114 -4.98 -5.93 5.63
C VAL A 114 -3.94 -5.51 4.60
N LEU A 115 -2.95 -4.70 5.00
CA LEU A 115 -1.90 -4.24 4.10
C LEU A 115 -0.93 -5.37 3.69
N THR A 116 -0.60 -6.29 4.60
CA THR A 116 0.20 -7.47 4.28
C THR A 116 -0.52 -8.37 3.26
N TYR A 117 -1.82 -8.60 3.43
CA TYR A 117 -2.63 -9.35 2.46
C TYR A 117 -2.63 -8.66 1.09
N GLU A 118 -2.85 -7.36 1.06
CA GLU A 118 -2.83 -6.58 -0.19
C GLU A 118 -1.48 -6.57 -0.89
N LEU A 119 -0.38 -6.52 -0.15
CA LEU A 119 0.96 -6.65 -0.71
C LEU A 119 1.18 -8.04 -1.31
N GLN A 120 0.71 -9.09 -0.65
CA GLN A 120 0.86 -10.47 -1.10
C GLN A 120 0.12 -10.75 -2.40
N GLU A 121 -1.15 -10.33 -2.47
CA GLU A 121 -2.01 -10.59 -3.63
C GLU A 121 -1.61 -9.76 -4.86
N ASN A 122 -1.03 -8.57 -4.67
CA ASN A 122 -0.81 -7.63 -5.79
C ASN A 122 0.65 -7.35 -6.12
N VAL A 123 1.60 -7.72 -5.26
CA VAL A 123 3.03 -7.41 -5.44
C VAL A 123 3.93 -8.64 -5.24
N GLU A 124 3.68 -9.48 -4.23
CA GLU A 124 4.58 -10.62 -3.94
C GLU A 124 4.48 -11.80 -4.95
N GLU A 125 3.56 -11.78 -5.92
CA GLU A 125 3.56 -12.73 -7.06
C GLU A 125 4.85 -12.66 -7.92
N VAL A 126 5.65 -11.61 -7.79
CA VAL A 126 6.92 -11.44 -8.52
C VAL A 126 8.11 -12.10 -7.80
N TYR A 127 8.00 -12.48 -6.52
CA TYR A 127 9.12 -13.00 -5.73
C TYR A 127 9.04 -14.51 -5.39
N SER A 128 7.95 -15.20 -5.76
CA SER A 128 7.83 -16.66 -5.56
C SER A 128 8.30 -17.50 -6.76
N GLY A 129 8.91 -16.88 -7.78
CA GLY A 129 9.40 -17.55 -8.99
C GLY A 129 10.68 -18.37 -8.83
N GLU A 130 11.37 -18.29 -7.69
CA GLU A 130 12.62 -19.04 -7.46
C GLU A 130 12.55 -19.85 -6.16
N HIS A 131 11.86 -21.00 -6.20
CA HIS A 131 12.30 -22.26 -5.59
C HIS A 131 11.17 -23.30 -5.66
N PHE A 132 11.17 -24.14 -6.70
CA PHE A 132 11.02 -25.59 -6.57
C PHE A 132 11.34 -26.27 -7.92
N GLU A 133 12.61 -26.22 -8.33
CA GLU A 133 13.17 -27.29 -9.15
C GLU A 133 13.74 -28.34 -8.19
N SER A 134 12.92 -29.31 -7.79
CA SER A 134 13.47 -30.62 -7.41
C SER A 134 13.46 -31.49 -8.65
N ALA A 135 14.57 -31.45 -9.38
CA ALA A 135 14.87 -32.39 -10.44
C ALA A 135 14.94 -33.83 -9.89
N SER A 136 14.10 -34.68 -10.48
CA SER A 136 14.39 -36.05 -10.93
C SER A 136 14.88 -37.12 -9.95
N SER A 137 13.96 -38.07 -9.71
CA SER A 137 14.10 -39.53 -9.90
C SER A 137 15.21 -40.30 -9.19
N GLU A 138 14.80 -41.28 -8.36
CA GLU A 138 15.45 -42.59 -8.31
C GLU A 138 14.42 -43.70 -7.98
N SER A 139 14.22 -44.57 -8.98
CA SER A 139 13.88 -46.01 -8.95
C SER A 139 12.83 -46.57 -7.99
N SER A 140 11.84 -47.28 -8.54
CA SER A 140 11.89 -48.76 -8.51
C SER A 140 10.94 -49.37 -9.54
N ASP A 141 11.49 -49.90 -10.62
CA ASP A 141 11.00 -51.14 -11.21
C ASP A 141 11.35 -52.28 -10.23
N ALA A 142 10.36 -53.07 -9.81
CA ALA A 142 10.51 -54.49 -9.49
C ALA A 142 9.13 -55.13 -9.21
N GLU A 143 8.72 -55.95 -10.17
CA GLU A 143 7.87 -57.17 -10.10
C GLU A 143 6.38 -57.09 -9.74
#